data_AF-A0A939FS08-F1
#
_entry.id   AF-A0A939FS08-F1
#
_cell.length_a   1.000
_cell.length_b   1.000
_cell.length_c   1.000
_cell.angle_alpha   90.00
_cell.angle_beta   90.00
_cell.angle_gamma   90.00
#
_symmetry.space_group_name_H-M   'P 1'
#
loop_
_entity.id
_entity.type
_entity.pdbx_description
1 polymer ?
#
loop_
_entity_poly.entity_id
_entity_poly.type
_entity_poly.pdbx_seq_one_letter_code
_entity_poly.pdbx_strand_id
1 'polypeptide(L)'
;MGRLLPLFVIAFLVYLWFRSRRGASAGTRSASPSALSEGAFALGFLPESAQNTERARRDAELDALSASVRAGEWEPAARAVAAAGRNWERRSEIVGEVAGVAAKDDAWLTAWETARPDDPDAAVVRAKSTVFLAWEVRGGARADSTSREQFEGFDRVLRRSRAEIERAKALNPEDPTPWITEVWAALGLGYSHEAMRELWAELTARAPHHYAAHYSALQYWCEKWRGSEALAWEFVEPAIAAAPPGTLLPALRLVLWYEHHDDDASEADYREAGLTSYVDAVLADIAMAPPTHLRLAEVRHLLAYFLVRQKRHAEALEQFRMVDGHVEALPWRRYTDPAAAYCAFRDTAVRKAR
;
A
#
# COMPACT_ATOMS: atom_id res chain seq x y z
N MET A 1 -0.08 -41.71 -19.79
CA MET A 1 0.51 -41.45 -18.45
C MET A 1 1.96 -41.04 -18.64
N GLY A 2 2.32 -39.79 -18.34
CA GLY A 2 3.69 -39.30 -18.56
C GLY A 2 3.92 -37.83 -18.24
N ARG A 3 3.83 -37.49 -16.95
CA ARG A 3 4.55 -36.41 -16.22
C ARG A 3 4.74 -35.04 -16.91
N LEU A 4 3.75 -34.15 -16.72
CA LEU A 4 3.85 -32.69 -16.94
C LEU A 4 3.92 -31.88 -15.63
N LEU A 5 4.29 -32.52 -14.51
CA LEU A 5 4.23 -31.91 -13.17
C LEU A 5 5.52 -31.35 -12.52
N PRO A 6 6.71 -31.18 -13.15
CA PRO A 6 7.85 -30.61 -12.42
C PRO A 6 8.05 -29.09 -12.60
N LEU A 7 7.48 -28.43 -13.61
CA LEU A 7 7.81 -27.01 -13.90
C LEU A 7 7.06 -26.00 -13.01
N PHE A 8 5.81 -26.29 -12.63
CA PHE A 8 5.05 -25.41 -11.72
C PHE A 8 5.58 -25.43 -10.28
N VAL A 9 6.09 -26.57 -9.82
CA VAL A 9 6.68 -26.68 -8.47
C VAL A 9 8.00 -25.90 -8.39
N ILE A 10 8.77 -25.85 -9.47
CA ILE A 10 10.03 -25.08 -9.52
C ILE A 10 9.75 -23.57 -9.57
N ALA A 11 8.75 -23.10 -10.33
CA ALA A 11 8.38 -21.68 -10.37
C ALA A 11 7.80 -21.19 -9.02
N PHE A 12 7.00 -22.01 -8.34
CA PHE A 12 6.44 -21.68 -7.02
C PHE A 12 7.52 -21.65 -5.92
N LEU A 13 8.50 -22.56 -5.97
CA LEU A 13 9.63 -22.56 -5.04
C LEU A 13 10.63 -21.43 -5.31
N VAL A 14 10.82 -21.01 -6.58
CA VAL A 14 11.63 -19.82 -6.92
C VAL A 14 10.92 -18.52 -6.49
N TYR A 15 9.59 -18.44 -6.60
CA TYR A 15 8.80 -17.31 -6.09
C TYR A 15 8.90 -17.17 -4.56
N LEU A 16 8.78 -18.28 -3.81
CA LEU A 16 8.99 -18.29 -2.36
C LEU A 16 10.45 -18.03 -1.96
N TRP A 17 11.42 -18.52 -2.73
CA TRP A 17 12.85 -18.28 -2.53
C TRP A 17 13.28 -16.83 -2.82
N PHE A 18 12.68 -16.19 -3.83
CA PHE A 18 12.87 -14.76 -4.08
C PHE A 18 12.17 -13.90 -3.01
N ARG A 19 11.00 -14.31 -2.52
CA ARG A 19 10.32 -13.65 -1.39
C ARG A 19 11.16 -13.75 -0.11
N SER A 20 11.83 -14.88 0.14
CA SER A 20 12.73 -15.05 1.28
C SER A 20 14.08 -14.33 1.14
N ARG A 21 14.44 -13.85 -0.07
CA ARG A 21 15.65 -13.06 -0.33
C ARG A 21 15.40 -11.56 -0.51
N ARG A 22 14.15 -11.08 -0.40
CA ARG A 22 13.79 -9.65 -0.33
C ARG A 22 14.11 -9.05 1.05
N GLY A 23 15.38 -9.09 1.39
CA GLY A 23 15.93 -8.57 2.64
C GLY A 23 17.47 -8.59 2.58
N ALA A 24 18.03 -7.97 1.56
CA ALA A 24 19.48 -7.76 1.43
C ALA A 24 19.80 -6.29 1.15
N SER A 25 19.17 -5.38 1.91
CA SER A 25 19.77 -4.13 2.40
C SER A 25 18.77 -3.44 3.35
N ALA A 26 18.52 -4.07 4.49
CA ALA A 26 18.07 -3.43 5.72
C ALA A 26 18.61 -4.35 6.82
N GLY A 27 19.38 -3.81 7.77
CA GLY A 27 20.12 -4.61 8.74
C GLY A 27 19.25 -5.68 9.40
N THR A 28 19.66 -6.94 9.26
CA THR A 28 18.99 -8.09 9.87
C THR A 28 19.03 -7.98 11.39
N ARG A 29 18.00 -7.37 12.00
CA ARG A 29 17.65 -7.67 13.40
C ARG A 29 16.69 -8.85 13.36
N SER A 30 17.26 -10.04 13.52
CA SER A 30 16.52 -11.26 13.86
C SER A 30 15.69 -10.97 15.12
N ALA A 31 14.38 -10.78 14.95
CA ALA A 31 13.45 -10.87 16.05
C ALA A 31 13.18 -12.36 16.29
N SER A 32 13.60 -12.89 17.43
CA SER A 32 13.18 -14.22 17.85
C SER A 32 11.65 -14.28 17.90
N PRO A 33 11.01 -15.37 17.46
CA PRO A 33 9.56 -15.51 17.52
C PRO A 33 9.12 -15.34 18.98
N SER A 34 8.38 -14.27 19.23
CA SER A 34 7.98 -13.93 20.60
C SER A 34 6.71 -14.71 20.89
N ALA A 35 6.78 -15.64 21.85
CA ALA A 35 5.59 -15.98 22.61
C ALA A 35 4.95 -14.67 23.09
N LEU A 36 3.65 -14.53 22.92
CA LEU A 36 2.90 -13.35 23.34
C LEU A 36 3.27 -13.04 24.80
N SER A 37 3.81 -11.85 25.08
CA SER A 37 4.18 -11.52 26.46
C SER A 37 2.94 -11.58 27.36
N GLU A 38 3.08 -12.05 28.61
CA GLU A 38 1.95 -12.14 29.56
C GLU A 38 1.18 -10.81 29.67
N GLY A 39 1.90 -9.68 29.61
CA GLY A 39 1.32 -8.34 29.60
C GLY A 39 0.51 -8.03 28.34
N ALA A 40 0.96 -8.46 27.15
CA ALA A 40 0.22 -8.26 25.92
C ALA A 40 -1.05 -9.12 25.88
N PHE A 41 -0.95 -10.38 26.33
CA PHE A 41 -2.10 -11.28 26.45
C PHE A 41 -3.15 -10.74 27.43
N ALA A 42 -2.72 -10.24 28.60
CA ALA A 42 -3.64 -9.66 29.58
C ALA A 42 -4.39 -8.43 29.06
N LEU A 43 -3.85 -7.74 28.04
CA LEU A 43 -4.48 -6.60 27.38
C LEU A 43 -5.33 -7.01 26.15
N GLY A 44 -5.45 -8.30 25.85
CA GLY A 44 -6.28 -8.82 24.76
C GLY A 44 -5.62 -8.79 23.38
N PHE A 45 -4.29 -8.57 23.30
CA PHE A 45 -3.58 -8.60 22.03
C PHE A 45 -3.40 -10.02 21.48
N LEU A 46 -3.44 -10.14 20.17
CA LEU A 46 -3.31 -11.41 19.45
C LEU A 46 -1.84 -11.84 19.35
N PRO A 47 -1.54 -13.16 19.46
CA PRO A 47 -0.19 -13.68 19.25
C PRO A 47 0.25 -13.47 17.79
N GLU A 48 1.56 -13.55 17.55
CA GLU A 48 2.18 -13.44 16.23
C GLU A 48 1.48 -14.32 15.17
N SER A 49 1.19 -15.58 15.51
CA SER A 49 0.53 -16.54 14.63
C SER A 49 -0.92 -16.19 14.25
N ALA A 50 -1.54 -15.23 14.94
CA ALA A 50 -2.90 -14.77 14.68
C ALA A 50 -2.93 -13.39 14.00
N GLN A 51 -1.77 -12.82 13.66
CA GLN A 51 -1.69 -11.57 12.90
C GLN A 51 -1.89 -11.84 11.42
N ASN A 52 -2.89 -11.20 10.80
CA ASN A 52 -3.13 -11.29 9.37
C ASN A 52 -2.11 -10.43 8.60
N THR A 53 -1.25 -11.08 7.83
CA THR A 53 -0.19 -10.42 7.02
C THR A 53 -0.63 -10.02 5.62
N GLU A 54 -1.91 -10.19 5.28
CA GLU A 54 -2.48 -9.89 3.97
C GLU A 54 -3.33 -8.60 3.96
N ARG A 55 -3.67 -8.06 5.13
CA ARG A 55 -4.42 -6.79 5.25
C ARG A 55 -3.87 -5.87 6.33
N ALA A 56 -4.10 -4.56 6.14
CA ALA A 56 -3.87 -3.52 7.15
C ALA A 56 -5.01 -3.40 8.18
N ARG A 57 -6.21 -3.87 7.81
CA ARG A 57 -7.42 -3.81 8.65
C ARG A 57 -8.40 -4.90 8.29
N ARG A 58 -9.35 -5.13 9.20
CA ARG A 58 -10.49 -5.99 8.91
C ARG A 58 -11.37 -5.37 7.83
N ASP A 59 -11.71 -6.16 6.82
CA ASP A 59 -12.69 -5.79 5.81
C ASP A 59 -13.36 -7.03 5.22
N ALA A 60 -14.46 -7.45 5.84
CA ALA A 60 -15.17 -8.65 5.43
C ALA A 60 -15.78 -8.53 4.01
N GLU A 61 -16.06 -7.32 3.54
CA GLU A 61 -16.55 -7.12 2.17
C GLU A 61 -15.42 -7.37 1.17
N LEU A 62 -14.24 -6.79 1.36
CA LEU A 62 -13.09 -7.05 0.48
C LEU A 62 -12.68 -8.53 0.48
N ASP A 63 -12.74 -9.19 1.64
CA ASP A 63 -12.53 -10.64 1.74
C ASP A 63 -13.53 -11.44 0.90
N ALA A 64 -14.81 -11.11 1.02
CA ALA A 64 -15.88 -11.76 0.26
C ALA A 64 -15.75 -11.49 -1.25
N LEU A 65 -15.37 -10.27 -1.65
CA LEU A 65 -15.14 -9.93 -3.05
C LEU A 65 -13.98 -10.71 -3.64
N SER A 66 -12.84 -10.76 -2.94
CA SER A 66 -11.68 -11.56 -3.35
C SER A 66 -12.01 -13.04 -3.45
N ALA A 67 -12.81 -13.59 -2.53
CA ALA A 67 -13.29 -14.97 -2.61
C ALA A 67 -14.21 -15.20 -3.82
N SER A 68 -15.16 -14.29 -4.06
CA SER A 68 -16.10 -14.34 -5.19
C SER A 68 -15.38 -14.38 -6.53
N VAL A 69 -14.46 -13.45 -6.77
CA VAL A 69 -13.78 -13.38 -8.07
C VAL A 69 -12.83 -14.57 -8.29
N ARG A 70 -12.23 -15.12 -7.22
CA ARG A 70 -11.46 -16.38 -7.30
C ARG A 70 -12.34 -17.59 -7.64
N ALA A 71 -13.62 -17.55 -7.29
CA ALA A 71 -14.60 -18.56 -7.68
C ALA A 71 -15.13 -18.37 -9.11
N GLY A 72 -14.70 -17.31 -9.81
CA GLY A 72 -15.15 -16.98 -11.17
C GLY A 72 -16.37 -16.05 -11.23
N GLU A 73 -16.90 -15.64 -10.08
CA GLU A 73 -18.11 -14.81 -9.97
C GLU A 73 -17.73 -13.33 -9.95
N TRP A 74 -17.95 -12.62 -11.06
CA TRP A 74 -17.57 -11.21 -11.23
C TRP A 74 -18.68 -10.23 -10.84
N GLU A 75 -19.93 -10.67 -10.82
CA GLU A 75 -21.09 -9.82 -10.56
C GLU A 75 -21.09 -9.18 -9.16
N PRO A 76 -20.63 -9.85 -8.08
CA PRO A 76 -20.48 -9.21 -6.77
C PRO A 76 -19.47 -8.05 -6.79
N ALA A 77 -18.34 -8.22 -7.48
CA ALA A 77 -17.34 -7.15 -7.65
C ALA A 77 -17.93 -5.98 -8.44
N ALA A 78 -18.62 -6.25 -9.56
CA ALA A 78 -19.29 -5.21 -10.34
C ALA A 78 -20.32 -4.42 -9.51
N ARG A 79 -21.13 -5.10 -8.70
CA ARG A 79 -22.09 -4.43 -7.80
C ARG A 79 -21.39 -3.58 -6.75
N ALA A 80 -20.29 -4.05 -6.15
CA ALA A 80 -19.57 -3.32 -5.12
C ALA A 80 -18.88 -2.05 -5.67
N VAL A 81 -18.23 -2.15 -6.83
CA VAL A 81 -17.59 -0.99 -7.49
C VAL A 81 -18.63 0.06 -7.88
N ALA A 82 -19.78 -0.38 -8.43
CA ALA A 82 -20.88 0.52 -8.77
C ALA A 82 -21.51 1.16 -7.51
N ALA A 83 -21.73 0.38 -6.45
CA ALA A 83 -22.32 0.86 -5.19
C ALA A 83 -21.42 1.87 -4.45
N ALA A 84 -20.10 1.78 -4.61
CA ALA A 84 -19.18 2.78 -4.06
C ALA A 84 -19.42 4.18 -4.66
N GLY A 85 -19.93 4.27 -5.89
CA GLY A 85 -20.25 5.53 -6.55
C GLY A 85 -19.08 6.53 -6.52
N ARG A 86 -19.33 7.73 -6.00
CA ARG A 86 -18.31 8.79 -5.84
C ARG A 86 -17.54 8.72 -4.51
N ASN A 87 -17.70 7.67 -3.72
CA ASN A 87 -16.80 7.39 -2.59
C ASN A 87 -15.47 6.88 -3.16
N TRP A 88 -14.64 7.81 -3.66
CA TRP A 88 -13.44 7.50 -4.43
C TRP A 88 -12.41 6.70 -3.64
N GLU A 89 -12.31 6.92 -2.33
CA GLU A 89 -11.47 6.11 -1.44
C GLU A 89 -11.94 4.65 -1.42
N ARG A 90 -13.24 4.41 -1.18
CA ARG A 90 -13.78 3.05 -1.17
C ARG A 90 -13.70 2.39 -2.54
N ARG A 91 -14.03 3.15 -3.59
CA ARG A 91 -14.01 2.66 -4.97
C ARG A 91 -12.60 2.24 -5.38
N SER A 92 -11.59 3.08 -5.15
CA SER A 92 -10.21 2.76 -5.53
C SER A 92 -9.62 1.60 -4.72
N GLU A 93 -10.07 1.41 -3.48
CA GLU A 93 -9.75 0.27 -2.62
C GLU A 93 -10.37 -1.03 -3.15
N ILE A 94 -11.68 -1.05 -3.44
CA ILE A 94 -12.36 -2.22 -4.03
C ILE A 94 -11.73 -2.58 -5.39
N VAL A 95 -11.54 -1.60 -6.27
CA VAL A 95 -10.90 -1.81 -7.58
C VAL A 95 -9.48 -2.35 -7.39
N GLY A 96 -8.74 -1.87 -6.40
CA GLY A 96 -7.41 -2.40 -6.05
C GLY A 96 -7.45 -3.85 -5.61
N GLU A 97 -8.34 -4.19 -4.69
CA GLU A 97 -8.50 -5.55 -4.18
C GLU A 97 -8.74 -6.56 -5.31
N VAL A 98 -9.77 -6.31 -6.14
CA VAL A 98 -10.13 -7.26 -7.21
C VAL A 98 -9.13 -7.23 -8.36
N ALA A 99 -8.51 -6.09 -8.67
CA ALA A 99 -7.42 -6.02 -9.64
C ALA A 99 -6.20 -6.84 -9.20
N GLY A 100 -5.91 -6.92 -7.89
CA GLY A 100 -4.87 -7.77 -7.33
C GLY A 100 -5.11 -9.26 -7.54
N VAL A 101 -6.38 -9.68 -7.58
CA VAL A 101 -6.76 -11.04 -7.96
C VAL A 101 -6.61 -11.23 -9.47
N ALA A 102 -7.13 -10.30 -10.28
CA ALA A 102 -7.03 -10.35 -11.75
C ALA A 102 -5.58 -10.37 -12.26
N ALA A 103 -4.64 -9.75 -11.55
CA ALA A 103 -3.23 -9.79 -11.93
C ALA A 103 -2.66 -11.23 -11.98
N LYS A 104 -3.26 -12.16 -11.22
CA LYS A 104 -2.85 -13.57 -11.14
C LYS A 104 -3.67 -14.48 -12.06
N ASP A 105 -4.97 -14.27 -12.10
CA ASP A 105 -5.93 -14.96 -12.96
C ASP A 105 -7.09 -14.02 -13.30
N ASP A 106 -7.21 -13.67 -14.58
CA ASP A 106 -8.16 -12.67 -15.09
C ASP A 106 -9.35 -13.29 -15.84
N ALA A 107 -9.55 -14.61 -15.80
CA ALA A 107 -10.62 -15.26 -16.55
C ALA A 107 -12.02 -14.70 -16.21
N TRP A 108 -12.27 -14.41 -14.93
CA TRP A 108 -13.50 -13.79 -14.45
C TRP A 108 -13.65 -12.34 -14.94
N LEU A 109 -12.54 -11.60 -15.08
CA LEU A 109 -12.56 -10.23 -15.56
C LEU A 109 -12.81 -10.19 -17.07
N THR A 110 -12.22 -11.12 -17.83
CA THR A 110 -12.55 -11.30 -19.25
C THR A 110 -14.02 -11.68 -19.46
N ALA A 111 -14.60 -12.50 -18.57
CA ALA A 111 -16.03 -12.79 -18.60
C ALA A 111 -16.89 -11.53 -18.34
N TRP A 112 -16.50 -10.68 -17.38
CA TRP A 112 -17.15 -9.40 -17.13
C TRP A 112 -17.06 -8.47 -18.35
N GLU A 113 -15.87 -8.27 -18.91
CA GLU A 113 -15.66 -7.44 -20.12
C GLU A 113 -16.46 -7.97 -21.31
N THR A 114 -16.58 -9.30 -21.47
CA THR A 114 -17.38 -9.90 -22.54
C THR A 114 -18.88 -9.65 -22.35
N ALA A 115 -19.36 -9.78 -21.11
CA ALA A 115 -20.77 -9.55 -20.78
C ALA A 115 -21.15 -8.05 -20.86
N ARG A 116 -20.20 -7.15 -20.57
CA ARG A 116 -20.41 -5.69 -20.57
C ARG A 116 -19.20 -4.94 -21.16
N PRO A 117 -19.07 -4.87 -22.50
CA PRO A 117 -17.85 -4.36 -23.17
C PRO A 117 -17.46 -2.91 -22.86
N ASP A 118 -18.44 -2.04 -22.58
CA ASP A 118 -18.23 -0.62 -22.28
C ASP A 118 -18.50 -0.29 -20.79
N ASP A 119 -18.42 -1.28 -19.91
CA ASP A 119 -18.54 -1.06 -18.46
C ASP A 119 -17.30 -0.31 -17.93
N PRO A 120 -17.44 0.94 -17.42
CA PRO A 120 -16.31 1.68 -16.87
C PRO A 120 -15.65 0.98 -15.69
N ASP A 121 -16.41 0.19 -14.92
CA ASP A 121 -15.92 -0.49 -13.73
C ASP A 121 -15.01 -1.66 -14.10
N ALA A 122 -15.37 -2.43 -15.14
CA ALA A 122 -14.50 -3.47 -15.69
C ALA A 122 -13.21 -2.88 -16.28
N ALA A 123 -13.33 -1.76 -17.01
CA ALA A 123 -12.19 -1.11 -17.65
C ALA A 123 -11.13 -0.62 -16.65
N VAL A 124 -11.55 -0.03 -15.53
CA VAL A 124 -10.60 0.43 -14.50
C VAL A 124 -9.96 -0.75 -13.74
N VAL A 125 -10.70 -1.82 -13.50
CA VAL A 125 -10.15 -3.06 -12.90
C VAL A 125 -9.11 -3.67 -13.84
N ARG A 126 -9.38 -3.72 -15.16
CA ARG A 126 -8.42 -4.17 -16.18
C ARG A 126 -7.15 -3.34 -16.16
N ALA A 127 -7.27 -2.02 -16.27
CA ALA A 127 -6.13 -1.11 -16.26
C ALA A 127 -5.24 -1.32 -15.02
N LYS A 128 -5.86 -1.40 -13.84
CA LYS A 128 -5.14 -1.59 -12.57
C LYS A 128 -4.51 -2.98 -12.46
N SER A 129 -5.21 -4.03 -12.92
CA SER A 129 -4.69 -5.40 -12.90
C SER A 129 -3.44 -5.57 -13.77
N THR A 130 -3.41 -4.93 -14.95
CA THR A 130 -2.26 -4.98 -15.85
C THR A 130 -1.06 -4.23 -15.25
N VAL A 131 -1.30 -3.09 -14.60
CA VAL A 131 -0.23 -2.39 -13.86
C VAL A 131 0.31 -3.28 -12.74
N PHE A 132 -0.55 -3.92 -11.95
CA PHE A 132 -0.12 -4.86 -10.91
C PHE A 132 0.68 -6.04 -11.47
N LEU A 133 0.21 -6.67 -12.55
CA LEU A 133 0.94 -7.73 -13.24
C LEU A 133 2.33 -7.27 -13.66
N ALA A 134 2.47 -6.06 -14.20
CA ALA A 134 3.78 -5.52 -14.56
C ALA A 134 4.72 -5.48 -13.34
N TRP A 135 4.24 -4.93 -12.21
CA TRP A 135 5.01 -4.84 -10.97
C TRP A 135 5.34 -6.22 -10.37
N GLU A 136 4.46 -7.22 -10.51
CA GLU A 136 4.75 -8.61 -10.15
C GLU A 136 5.86 -9.21 -11.02
N VAL A 137 5.83 -8.97 -12.35
CA VAL A 137 6.86 -9.41 -13.31
C VAL A 137 8.22 -8.81 -13.00
N ARG A 138 8.28 -7.50 -12.72
CA ARG A 138 9.52 -6.83 -12.29
C ARG A 138 10.05 -7.44 -10.99
N GLY A 139 9.13 -7.75 -10.08
CA GLY A 139 9.45 -8.10 -8.72
C GLY A 139 9.82 -6.88 -7.87
N GLY A 140 9.95 -7.12 -6.57
CA GLY A 140 10.21 -6.10 -5.53
C GLY A 140 11.69 -5.83 -5.26
N ALA A 141 12.61 -6.32 -6.12
CA ALA A 141 14.02 -6.01 -6.00
C ALA A 141 14.28 -4.54 -6.40
N ARG A 142 15.39 -3.96 -5.89
CA ARG A 142 15.90 -2.68 -6.40
C ARG A 142 16.30 -2.82 -7.88
N ALA A 143 16.40 -1.70 -8.58
CA ALA A 143 16.65 -1.69 -10.02
C ALA A 143 17.98 -2.37 -10.39
N ASP A 144 19.01 -2.20 -9.57
CA ASP A 144 20.33 -2.84 -9.68
C ASP A 144 20.29 -4.37 -9.51
N SER A 145 19.23 -4.89 -8.90
CA SER A 145 19.05 -6.30 -8.52
C SER A 145 17.95 -6.99 -9.34
N THR A 146 17.42 -6.30 -10.36
CA THR A 146 16.37 -6.81 -11.26
C THR A 146 17.00 -7.24 -12.58
N SER A 147 16.70 -8.46 -13.05
CA SER A 147 17.28 -8.97 -14.30
C SER A 147 16.77 -8.22 -15.53
N ARG A 148 17.54 -8.25 -16.62
CA ARG A 148 17.15 -7.64 -17.90
C ARG A 148 15.82 -8.20 -18.43
N GLU A 149 15.61 -9.51 -18.33
CA GLU A 149 14.36 -10.16 -18.76
C GLU A 149 13.15 -9.66 -17.96
N GLN A 150 13.30 -9.48 -16.64
CA GLN A 150 12.26 -8.89 -15.80
C GLN A 150 11.95 -7.45 -16.20
N PHE A 151 12.97 -6.65 -16.53
CA PHE A 151 12.77 -5.28 -17.03
C PHE A 151 12.07 -5.23 -18.38
N GLU A 152 12.44 -6.09 -19.33
CA GLU A 152 11.81 -6.15 -20.65
C GLU A 152 10.35 -6.62 -20.54
N GLY A 153 10.06 -7.58 -19.65
CA GLY A 153 8.70 -7.99 -19.32
C GLY A 153 7.88 -6.86 -18.67
N PHE A 154 8.46 -6.17 -17.69
CA PHE A 154 7.86 -5.03 -17.00
C PHE A 154 7.48 -3.90 -17.96
N ASP A 155 8.43 -3.44 -18.78
CA ASP A 155 8.21 -2.35 -19.73
C ASP A 155 7.12 -2.71 -20.75
N ARG A 156 7.15 -3.94 -21.28
CA ARG A 156 6.13 -4.42 -22.23
C ARG A 156 4.72 -4.38 -21.63
N VAL A 157 4.55 -4.88 -20.40
CA VAL A 157 3.23 -4.93 -19.74
C VAL A 157 2.76 -3.52 -19.35
N LEU A 158 3.64 -2.64 -18.85
CA LEU A 158 3.26 -1.25 -18.58
C LEU A 158 2.90 -0.45 -19.83
N ARG A 159 3.57 -0.68 -20.96
CA ARG A 159 3.19 -0.02 -22.22
C ARG A 159 1.79 -0.43 -22.67
N ARG A 160 1.42 -1.70 -22.48
CA ARG A 160 0.05 -2.19 -22.72
C ARG A 160 -0.95 -1.50 -21.81
N SER A 161 -0.65 -1.34 -20.52
CA SER A 161 -1.61 -0.75 -19.57
C SER A 161 -2.00 0.68 -19.91
N ARG A 162 -1.17 1.44 -20.64
CA ARG A 162 -1.50 2.82 -21.06
C ARG A 162 -2.81 2.91 -21.84
N ALA A 163 -3.03 2.02 -22.82
CA ALA A 163 -4.27 2.03 -23.60
C ALA A 163 -5.49 1.66 -22.75
N GLU A 164 -5.31 0.74 -21.80
CA GLU A 164 -6.37 0.32 -20.86
C GLU A 164 -6.69 1.46 -19.87
N ILE A 165 -5.68 2.19 -19.40
CA ILE A 165 -5.83 3.39 -18.56
C ILE A 165 -6.60 4.49 -19.32
N GLU A 166 -6.19 4.83 -20.54
CA GLU A 166 -6.87 5.85 -21.34
C GLU A 166 -8.33 5.46 -21.64
N ARG A 167 -8.60 4.18 -21.91
CA ARG A 167 -9.97 3.68 -22.05
C ARG A 167 -10.78 3.88 -20.76
N ALA A 168 -10.22 3.51 -19.60
CA ALA A 168 -10.91 3.67 -18.33
C ALA A 168 -11.21 5.15 -18.00
N LYS A 169 -10.26 6.06 -18.27
CA LYS A 169 -10.48 7.51 -18.16
C LYS A 169 -11.58 8.01 -19.07
N ALA A 170 -11.63 7.54 -20.32
CA ALA A 170 -12.63 7.96 -21.29
C ALA A 170 -14.05 7.48 -20.92
N LEU A 171 -14.18 6.27 -20.37
CA LEU A 171 -15.47 5.69 -19.98
C LEU A 171 -16.05 6.31 -18.69
N ASN A 172 -15.20 6.75 -17.75
CA ASN A 172 -15.63 7.47 -16.56
C ASN A 172 -14.66 8.61 -16.20
N PRO A 173 -14.82 9.80 -16.82
CA PRO A 173 -13.90 10.90 -16.63
C PRO A 173 -13.86 11.50 -15.23
N GLU A 174 -14.85 11.24 -14.37
CA GLU A 174 -14.90 11.78 -13.00
C GLU A 174 -14.19 10.90 -11.97
N ASP A 175 -14.03 9.60 -12.26
CA ASP A 175 -13.39 8.65 -11.36
C ASP A 175 -11.87 8.90 -11.31
N PRO A 176 -11.25 9.21 -10.16
CA PRO A 176 -9.81 9.42 -10.08
C PRO A 176 -9.00 8.12 -10.18
N THR A 177 -9.63 6.94 -10.05
CA THR A 177 -8.95 5.64 -9.96
C THR A 177 -8.06 5.29 -11.17
N PRO A 178 -8.47 5.54 -12.43
CA PRO A 178 -7.60 5.38 -13.60
C PRO A 178 -6.36 6.28 -13.56
N TRP A 179 -6.48 7.51 -13.06
CA TRP A 179 -5.32 8.41 -12.91
C TRP A 179 -4.40 7.96 -11.77
N ILE A 180 -4.93 7.47 -10.65
CA ILE A 180 -4.13 6.86 -9.56
C ILE A 180 -3.36 5.66 -10.11
N THR A 181 -4.01 4.86 -10.95
CA THR A 181 -3.40 3.72 -11.64
C THR A 181 -2.27 4.17 -12.57
N GLU A 182 -2.46 5.29 -13.28
CA GLU A 182 -1.41 5.86 -14.13
C GLU A 182 -0.20 6.33 -13.35
N VAL A 183 -0.32 6.84 -12.12
CA VAL A 183 0.85 7.24 -11.31
C VAL A 183 1.86 6.08 -11.19
N TRP A 184 1.37 4.86 -10.99
CA TRP A 184 2.21 3.66 -10.94
C TRP A 184 2.78 3.27 -12.30
N ALA A 185 2.07 3.51 -13.39
CA ALA A 185 2.61 3.34 -14.74
C ALA A 185 3.67 4.40 -15.08
N ALA A 186 3.43 5.66 -14.73
CA ALA A 186 4.32 6.80 -14.90
C ALA A 186 5.64 6.60 -14.15
N LEU A 187 5.56 6.07 -12.93
CA LEU A 187 6.72 5.66 -12.13
C LEU A 187 7.59 4.64 -12.88
N GLY A 188 6.97 3.56 -13.36
CA GLY A 188 7.67 2.44 -13.98
C GLY A 188 8.18 2.74 -15.40
N LEU A 189 7.42 3.50 -16.19
CA LEU A 189 7.79 3.93 -17.54
C LEU A 189 8.72 5.13 -17.54
N GLY A 190 8.95 5.73 -16.37
CA GLY A 190 9.85 6.87 -16.23
C GLY A 190 9.35 8.11 -16.94
N TYR A 191 8.14 8.55 -16.62
CA TYR A 191 7.62 9.84 -17.07
C TYR A 191 8.56 11.00 -16.66
N SER A 192 8.44 12.13 -17.35
CA SER A 192 9.13 13.36 -16.95
C SER A 192 8.43 13.98 -15.73
N HIS A 193 9.11 14.84 -14.99
CA HIS A 193 8.49 15.62 -13.91
C HIS A 193 7.33 16.49 -14.41
N GLU A 194 7.42 17.01 -15.63
CA GLU A 194 6.36 17.78 -16.27
C GLU A 194 5.11 16.94 -16.50
N ALA A 195 5.25 15.77 -17.15
CA ALA A 195 4.13 14.85 -17.35
C ALA A 195 3.51 14.37 -16.04
N MET A 196 4.32 14.14 -14.99
CA MET A 196 3.80 13.81 -13.66
C MET A 196 3.02 14.97 -13.04
N ARG A 197 3.44 16.23 -13.23
CA ARG A 197 2.69 17.40 -12.75
C ARG A 197 1.35 17.58 -13.47
N GLU A 198 1.30 17.32 -14.77
CA GLU A 198 0.05 17.32 -15.55
C GLU A 198 -0.90 16.23 -15.05
N LEU A 199 -0.41 15.00 -14.90
CA LEU A 199 -1.16 13.89 -14.31
C LEU A 199 -1.69 14.25 -12.90
N TRP A 200 -0.86 14.89 -12.09
CA TRP A 200 -1.24 15.31 -10.74
C TRP A 200 -2.31 16.40 -10.72
N ALA A 201 -2.29 17.33 -11.67
CA ALA A 201 -3.32 18.35 -11.81
C ALA A 201 -4.69 17.72 -12.12
N GLU A 202 -4.73 16.74 -13.01
CA GLU A 202 -5.96 15.99 -13.30
C GLU A 202 -6.49 15.22 -12.07
N LEU A 203 -5.60 14.60 -11.28
CA LEU A 203 -5.98 13.90 -10.05
C LEU A 203 -6.62 14.82 -9.02
N THR A 204 -5.93 15.93 -8.74
CA THR A 204 -6.35 16.88 -7.70
C THR A 204 -7.59 17.67 -8.09
N ALA A 205 -7.83 17.89 -9.39
CA ALA A 205 -9.10 18.43 -9.89
C ALA A 205 -10.31 17.53 -9.56
N ARG A 206 -10.11 16.20 -9.46
CA ARG A 206 -11.17 15.22 -9.18
C ARG A 206 -11.31 14.90 -7.70
N ALA A 207 -10.18 14.68 -7.02
CA ALA A 207 -10.14 14.20 -5.66
C ALA A 207 -8.92 14.78 -4.91
N PRO A 208 -8.96 16.08 -4.53
CA PRO A 208 -7.81 16.82 -4.01
C PRO A 208 -7.25 16.27 -2.70
N HIS A 209 -8.03 15.49 -1.95
CA HIS A 209 -7.63 14.93 -0.65
C HIS A 209 -7.60 13.39 -0.65
N HIS A 210 -7.58 12.74 -1.83
CA HIS A 210 -7.53 11.28 -1.89
C HIS A 210 -6.17 10.75 -1.43
N TYR A 211 -6.15 10.16 -0.24
CA TYR A 211 -4.95 9.68 0.45
C TYR A 211 -4.14 8.71 -0.41
N ALA A 212 -4.77 7.70 -1.02
CA ALA A 212 -4.05 6.73 -1.86
C ALA A 212 -3.40 7.39 -3.09
N ALA A 213 -4.02 8.45 -3.65
CA ALA A 213 -3.43 9.24 -4.73
C ALA A 213 -2.17 9.97 -4.26
N HIS A 214 -2.26 10.69 -3.13
CA HIS A 214 -1.12 11.40 -2.54
C HIS A 214 0.02 10.45 -2.14
N TYR A 215 -0.30 9.32 -1.51
CA TYR A 215 0.68 8.29 -1.15
C TYR A 215 1.39 7.75 -2.40
N SER A 216 0.64 7.43 -3.46
CA SER A 216 1.21 6.91 -4.71
C SER A 216 2.12 7.95 -5.40
N ALA A 217 1.68 9.21 -5.45
CA ALA A 217 2.45 10.28 -6.05
C ALA A 217 3.72 10.63 -5.24
N LEU A 218 3.67 10.56 -3.91
CA LEU A 218 4.85 10.69 -3.06
C LEU A 218 5.93 9.67 -3.47
N GLN A 219 5.57 8.42 -3.73
CA GLN A 219 6.54 7.41 -4.17
C GLN A 219 7.26 7.82 -5.45
N TYR A 220 6.59 8.51 -6.38
CA TYR A 220 7.25 9.01 -7.59
C TYR A 220 8.36 10.01 -7.29
N TRP A 221 8.10 10.93 -6.35
CA TRP A 221 9.04 11.98 -5.98
C TRP A 221 10.16 11.53 -5.05
N CYS A 222 10.05 10.34 -4.43
CA CYS A 222 11.14 9.78 -3.64
C CYS A 222 12.40 9.50 -4.49
N GLU A 223 13.57 9.58 -3.83
CA GLU A 223 14.90 9.48 -4.44
C GLU A 223 15.16 8.13 -5.11
N LYS A 224 14.69 7.04 -4.48
CA LYS A 224 14.78 5.68 -5.03
C LYS A 224 14.07 5.49 -6.37
N TRP A 225 13.34 6.49 -6.84
CA TRP A 225 12.55 6.46 -8.05
C TRP A 225 12.91 7.59 -9.01
N ARG A 226 12.11 8.67 -9.06
CA ARG A 226 12.19 9.70 -10.11
C ARG A 226 12.48 11.08 -9.55
N GLY A 227 12.57 11.25 -8.23
CA GLY A 227 12.82 12.54 -7.62
C GLY A 227 14.03 12.54 -6.70
N SER A 228 13.89 13.26 -5.60
CA SER A 228 14.87 13.46 -4.54
C SER A 228 14.09 13.75 -3.25
N GLU A 229 14.75 13.69 -2.10
CA GLU A 229 14.08 14.05 -0.85
C GLU A 229 13.50 15.48 -0.90
N ALA A 230 14.26 16.42 -1.45
CA ALA A 230 13.82 17.81 -1.61
C ALA A 230 12.55 17.92 -2.48
N LEU A 231 12.50 17.18 -3.60
CA LEU A 231 11.31 17.16 -4.47
C LEU A 231 10.11 16.47 -3.79
N ALA A 232 10.35 15.43 -2.99
CA ALA A 232 9.30 14.77 -2.21
C ALA A 232 8.69 15.73 -1.17
N TRP A 233 9.53 16.52 -0.49
CA TRP A 233 9.06 17.53 0.46
C TRP A 233 8.30 18.65 -0.24
N GLU A 234 8.83 19.16 -1.37
CA GLU A 234 8.17 20.18 -2.19
C GLU A 234 6.79 19.71 -2.69
N PHE A 235 6.63 18.41 -2.95
CA PHE A 235 5.35 17.81 -3.31
C PHE A 235 4.36 17.71 -2.12
N VAL A 236 4.83 17.21 -0.98
CA VAL A 236 3.96 16.89 0.18
C VAL A 236 3.51 18.14 0.94
N GLU A 237 4.38 19.14 1.12
CA GLU A 237 4.10 20.30 1.96
C GLU A 237 2.88 21.12 1.50
N PRO A 238 2.74 21.51 0.21
CA PRO A 238 1.58 22.25 -0.25
C PRO A 238 0.28 21.45 -0.13
N ALA A 239 0.34 20.14 -0.39
CA ALA A 239 -0.80 19.24 -0.28
C ALA A 239 -1.33 19.18 1.16
N ILE A 240 -0.45 19.11 2.15
CA ILE A 240 -0.84 19.11 3.57
C ILE A 240 -1.35 20.48 4.00
N ALA A 241 -0.68 21.56 3.59
CA ALA A 241 -1.08 22.92 3.97
C ALA A 241 -2.48 23.29 3.48
N ALA A 242 -2.91 22.75 2.33
CA ALA A 242 -4.24 22.96 1.77
C ALA A 242 -5.30 21.95 2.27
N ALA A 243 -4.92 20.94 3.06
CA ALA A 243 -5.81 19.87 3.47
C ALA A 243 -6.69 20.27 4.66
N PRO A 244 -8.01 20.00 4.62
CA PRO A 244 -8.84 20.06 5.81
C PRO A 244 -8.33 19.11 6.91
N PRO A 245 -8.59 19.42 8.20
CA PRO A 245 -8.34 18.48 9.29
C PRO A 245 -9.11 17.16 9.10
N GLY A 246 -8.49 16.05 9.45
CA GLY A 246 -9.06 14.70 9.39
C GLY A 246 -8.90 13.98 8.04
N THR A 247 -8.09 14.51 7.13
CA THR A 247 -7.79 13.91 5.81
C THR A 247 -6.67 12.87 5.84
N LEU A 248 -5.94 12.78 6.94
CA LEU A 248 -4.77 11.96 7.17
C LEU A 248 -3.54 12.30 6.30
N LEU A 249 -3.61 13.34 5.45
CA LEU A 249 -2.47 13.78 4.64
C LEU A 249 -1.23 14.19 5.45
N PRO A 250 -1.32 14.72 6.70
CA PRO A 250 -0.14 14.94 7.54
C PRO A 250 0.74 13.69 7.71
N ALA A 251 0.18 12.48 7.60
CA ALA A 251 0.94 11.23 7.71
C ALA A 251 1.96 11.04 6.58
N LEU A 252 1.83 11.76 5.46
CA LEU A 252 2.78 11.71 4.36
C LEU A 252 4.16 12.24 4.75
N ARG A 253 4.28 13.12 5.75
CA ARG A 253 5.58 13.51 6.30
C ARG A 253 6.30 12.34 6.96
N LEU A 254 5.54 11.50 7.68
CA LEU A 254 6.08 10.29 8.31
C LEU A 254 6.45 9.25 7.26
N VAL A 255 5.64 9.09 6.20
CA VAL A 255 5.96 8.22 5.06
C VAL A 255 7.25 8.71 4.39
N LEU A 256 7.33 9.98 4.03
CA LEU A 256 8.52 10.56 3.38
C LEU A 256 9.76 10.38 4.25
N TRP A 257 9.69 10.75 5.53
CA TRP A 257 10.82 10.58 6.45
C TRP A 257 11.26 9.12 6.51
N TYR A 258 10.30 8.19 6.65
CA TYR A 258 10.57 6.75 6.66
C TYR A 258 11.24 6.26 5.38
N GLU A 259 10.81 6.75 4.21
CA GLU A 259 11.35 6.35 2.92
C GLU A 259 12.80 6.78 2.68
N HIS A 260 13.25 7.86 3.33
CA HIS A 260 14.56 8.47 3.09
C HIS A 260 15.55 8.25 4.23
N HIS A 261 15.10 8.01 5.46
CA HIS A 261 15.97 8.02 6.64
C HIS A 261 15.94 6.73 7.45
N ASP A 262 14.88 5.91 7.37
CA ASP A 262 14.67 4.80 8.32
C ASP A 262 15.84 3.81 8.39
N ASP A 263 16.42 3.49 7.23
CA ASP A 263 17.51 2.50 7.08
C ASP A 263 18.80 2.93 7.83
N ASP A 264 19.09 4.22 7.90
CA ASP A 264 20.34 4.78 8.45
C ASP A 264 20.13 5.59 9.75
N ALA A 265 18.89 5.82 10.16
CA ALA A 265 18.56 6.69 11.29
C ALA A 265 19.00 6.13 12.64
N SER A 266 19.68 6.98 13.40
CA SER A 266 20.02 6.76 14.80
C SER A 266 18.79 6.91 15.71
N GLU A 267 18.87 6.40 16.95
CA GLU A 267 17.79 6.60 17.93
C GLU A 267 17.56 8.07 18.32
N ALA A 268 18.54 8.95 18.10
CA ALA A 268 18.40 10.38 18.38
C ALA A 268 17.55 11.06 17.31
N ASP A 269 17.70 10.66 16.04
CA ASP A 269 17.05 11.25 14.87
C ASP A 269 15.52 11.15 14.99
N TYR A 270 15.00 10.03 15.53
CA TYR A 270 13.56 9.87 15.79
C TYR A 270 12.97 10.88 16.77
N ARG A 271 13.81 11.45 17.64
CA ARG A 271 13.43 12.38 18.71
C ARG A 271 13.82 13.83 18.39
N GLU A 272 14.23 14.11 17.16
CA GLU A 272 14.40 15.48 16.70
C GLU A 272 13.06 16.24 16.76
N ALA A 273 13.14 17.55 17.03
CA ALA A 273 11.97 18.39 17.22
C ALA A 273 11.06 18.42 15.98
N GLY A 274 11.65 18.39 14.77
CA GLY A 274 10.91 18.37 13.50
C GLY A 274 10.05 17.11 13.37
N LEU A 275 10.65 15.92 13.53
CA LEU A 275 9.91 14.66 13.44
C LEU A 275 8.90 14.47 14.58
N THR A 276 9.21 14.95 15.78
CA THR A 276 8.25 14.97 16.90
C THR A 276 7.02 15.80 16.56
N SER A 277 7.21 16.98 15.97
CA SER A 277 6.12 17.84 15.49
C SER A 277 5.28 17.16 14.41
N TYR A 278 5.89 16.40 13.49
CA TYR A 278 5.13 15.64 12.49
C TYR A 278 4.27 14.55 13.12
N VAL A 279 4.77 13.84 14.13
CA VAL A 279 4.00 12.85 14.90
C VAL A 279 2.81 13.50 15.60
N ASP A 280 3.01 14.66 16.23
CA ASP A 280 1.95 15.40 16.91
C ASP A 280 0.86 15.89 15.94
N ALA A 281 1.26 16.37 14.75
CA ALA A 281 0.32 16.76 13.71
C ALA A 281 -0.54 15.57 13.23
N VAL A 282 0.06 14.38 13.10
CA VAL A 282 -0.68 13.15 12.73
C VAL A 282 -1.64 12.71 13.83
N LEU A 283 -1.24 12.77 15.11
CA LEU A 283 -2.12 12.49 16.23
C LEU A 283 -3.34 13.43 16.25
N ALA A 284 -3.10 14.74 16.08
CA ALA A 284 -4.17 15.73 16.01
C ALA A 284 -5.11 15.49 14.82
N ASP A 285 -4.57 15.14 13.66
CA ASP A 285 -5.37 14.89 12.46
C ASP A 285 -6.22 13.62 12.58
N ILE A 286 -5.67 12.54 13.15
CA ILE A 286 -6.42 11.31 13.47
C ILE A 286 -7.58 11.60 14.41
N ALA A 287 -7.41 12.50 15.40
CA ALA A 287 -8.48 12.86 16.33
C ALA A 287 -9.65 13.59 15.64
N MET A 288 -9.40 14.24 14.51
CA MET A 288 -10.41 14.93 13.69
C MET A 288 -10.98 14.04 12.56
N ALA A 289 -10.30 12.95 12.22
CA ALA A 289 -10.72 12.05 11.15
C ALA A 289 -12.00 11.27 11.54
N PRO A 290 -12.94 11.05 10.59
CA PRO A 290 -14.08 10.18 10.81
C PRO A 290 -13.62 8.77 11.20
N PRO A 291 -14.22 8.10 12.20
CA PRO A 291 -13.84 6.73 12.57
C PRO A 291 -13.94 5.72 11.41
N THR A 292 -14.75 6.03 10.41
CA THR A 292 -14.94 5.23 9.19
C THR A 292 -13.92 5.55 8.08
N HIS A 293 -12.96 6.45 8.32
CA HIS A 293 -11.95 6.80 7.31
C HIS A 293 -11.06 5.57 7.01
N LEU A 294 -11.09 5.11 5.75
CA LEU A 294 -10.57 3.79 5.36
C LEU A 294 -9.07 3.61 5.59
N ARG A 295 -8.31 4.71 5.56
CA ARG A 295 -6.84 4.73 5.72
C ARG A 295 -6.36 4.90 7.16
N LEU A 296 -7.28 4.96 8.15
CA LEU A 296 -6.92 5.13 9.57
C LEU A 296 -5.97 4.04 10.05
N ALA A 297 -6.22 2.78 9.68
CA ALA A 297 -5.42 1.67 10.18
C ALA A 297 -3.95 1.77 9.73
N GLU A 298 -3.69 2.04 8.44
CA GLU A 298 -2.32 2.16 7.94
C GLU A 298 -1.57 3.33 8.58
N VAL A 299 -2.25 4.46 8.78
CA VAL A 299 -1.67 5.62 9.45
C VAL A 299 -1.37 5.31 10.91
N ARG A 300 -2.26 4.61 11.62
CA ARG A 300 -2.02 4.17 13.00
C ARG A 300 -0.87 3.19 13.12
N HIS A 301 -0.69 2.28 12.16
CA HIS A 301 0.47 1.39 12.11
C HIS A 301 1.78 2.16 12.03
N LEU A 302 1.88 3.11 11.09
CA LEU A 302 3.07 3.93 10.93
C LEU A 302 3.30 4.82 12.15
N LEU A 303 2.23 5.43 12.68
CA LEU A 303 2.31 6.27 13.86
C LEU A 303 2.78 5.49 15.11
N ALA A 304 2.25 4.28 15.33
CA ALA A 304 2.65 3.43 16.45
C ALA A 304 4.16 3.13 16.41
N TYR A 305 4.71 2.88 15.23
CA TYR A 305 6.14 2.71 15.04
C TYR A 305 6.94 3.93 15.48
N PHE A 306 6.61 5.12 14.98
CA PHE A 306 7.29 6.36 15.34
C PHE A 306 7.18 6.67 16.84
N LEU A 307 6.00 6.48 17.43
CA LEU A 307 5.79 6.69 18.86
C LEU A 307 6.65 5.77 19.73
N VAL A 308 6.83 4.50 19.34
CA VAL A 308 7.77 3.59 20.03
C VAL A 308 9.21 4.09 19.93
N ARG A 309 9.66 4.52 18.75
CA ARG A 309 11.02 5.07 18.54
C ARG A 309 11.24 6.39 19.30
N GLN A 310 10.17 7.18 19.47
CA GLN A 310 10.15 8.39 20.30
C GLN A 310 10.01 8.10 21.80
N LYS A 311 9.90 6.84 22.23
CA LYS A 311 9.66 6.42 23.62
C LYS A 311 8.32 6.90 24.20
N ARG A 312 7.37 7.28 23.34
CA ARG A 312 6.00 7.68 23.69
C ARG A 312 5.11 6.44 23.79
N HIS A 313 5.46 5.55 24.72
CA HIS A 313 4.95 4.18 24.77
C HIS A 313 3.45 4.09 25.12
N ALA A 314 2.92 5.00 25.94
CA ALA A 314 1.50 5.05 26.26
C ALA A 314 0.64 5.38 25.02
N GLU A 315 1.04 6.41 24.26
CA GLU A 315 0.36 6.80 23.02
C GLU A 315 0.50 5.71 21.94
N ALA A 316 1.68 5.08 21.83
CA ALA A 316 1.89 3.95 20.93
C ALA A 316 0.95 2.77 21.26
N LEU A 317 0.78 2.47 22.55
CA LEU A 317 -0.09 1.39 23.01
C LEU A 317 -1.55 1.63 22.60
N GLU A 318 -2.03 2.87 22.66
CA GLU A 318 -3.37 3.22 22.16
C GLU A 318 -3.49 2.96 20.66
N GLN A 319 -2.48 3.29 19.86
CA GLN A 319 -2.51 3.01 18.43
C GLN A 319 -2.53 1.51 18.13
N PHE A 320 -1.72 0.71 18.84
CA PHE A 320 -1.71 -0.75 18.66
C PHE A 320 -3.06 -1.39 18.96
N ARG A 321 -3.78 -0.94 20.01
CA ARG A 321 -5.13 -1.44 20.34
C ARG A 321 -6.12 -1.28 19.20
N MET A 322 -5.97 -0.25 18.39
CA MET A 322 -6.90 0.06 17.31
C MET A 322 -6.67 -0.76 16.04
N VAL A 323 -5.51 -1.42 15.90
CA VAL A 323 -5.09 -2.06 14.65
C VAL A 323 -4.62 -3.52 14.79
N ASP A 324 -4.57 -4.05 16.01
CA ASP A 324 -4.12 -5.43 16.26
C ASP A 324 -4.95 -6.46 15.47
N GLY A 325 -4.27 -7.53 15.03
CA GLY A 325 -4.83 -8.59 14.22
C GLY A 325 -4.60 -8.45 12.72
N HIS A 326 -4.14 -7.30 12.25
CA HIS A 326 -3.82 -7.04 10.83
C HIS A 326 -2.50 -6.26 10.75
N VAL A 327 -1.56 -6.70 9.90
CA VAL A 327 -0.20 -6.15 9.89
C VAL A 327 0.36 -5.87 8.49
N GLU A 328 -0.45 -5.98 7.43
CA GLU A 328 -0.05 -5.56 6.08
C GLU A 328 -0.09 -4.02 5.98
N ALA A 329 0.86 -3.36 6.63
CA ALA A 329 0.99 -1.91 6.63
C ALA A 329 2.45 -1.51 6.77
N LEU A 330 2.78 -0.26 6.42
CA LEU A 330 4.07 0.31 6.79
C LEU A 330 4.15 0.48 8.33
N PRO A 331 5.31 0.22 8.94
CA PRO A 331 6.54 -0.28 8.30
C PRO A 331 6.62 -1.81 8.20
N TRP A 332 5.74 -2.53 8.89
CA TRP A 332 5.81 -3.99 9.11
C TRP A 332 5.96 -4.79 7.83
N ARG A 333 5.24 -4.43 6.76
CA ARG A 333 5.30 -5.13 5.46
C ARG A 333 6.68 -5.14 4.80
N ARG A 334 7.62 -4.29 5.24
CA ARG A 334 9.01 -4.30 4.77
C ARG A 334 9.91 -5.30 5.51
N TYR A 335 9.48 -5.75 6.68
CA TYR A 335 10.21 -6.76 7.42
C TYR A 335 10.00 -8.13 6.77
N THR A 336 11.01 -9.00 6.86
CA THR A 336 10.91 -10.39 6.39
C THR A 336 9.77 -11.15 7.08
N ASP A 337 9.57 -10.86 8.36
CA ASP A 337 8.43 -11.32 9.15
C ASP A 337 7.66 -10.11 9.71
N PRO A 338 6.61 -9.65 9.00
CA PRO A 338 5.81 -8.51 9.43
C PRO A 338 5.14 -8.71 10.79
N ALA A 339 4.65 -9.93 11.07
CA ALA A 339 3.94 -10.23 12.30
C ALA A 339 4.88 -10.20 13.51
N ALA A 340 6.07 -10.82 13.38
CA ALA A 340 7.08 -10.80 14.44
C ALA A 340 7.56 -9.37 14.72
N ALA A 341 7.84 -8.58 13.67
CA ALA A 341 8.27 -7.19 13.80
C ALA A 341 7.20 -6.33 14.51
N TYR A 342 5.93 -6.44 14.08
CA TYR A 342 4.81 -5.75 14.72
C TYR A 342 4.70 -6.12 16.21
N CYS A 343 4.70 -7.42 16.53
CA CYS A 343 4.56 -7.89 17.90
C CYS A 343 5.72 -7.41 18.79
N ALA A 344 6.96 -7.37 18.27
CA ALA A 344 8.11 -6.88 19.03
C ALA A 344 7.99 -5.40 19.42
N PHE A 345 7.49 -4.55 18.51
CA PHE A 345 7.24 -3.14 18.79
C PHE A 345 6.06 -2.94 19.76
N ARG A 346 4.95 -3.64 19.51
CA ARG A 346 3.78 -3.64 20.39
C ARG A 346 4.13 -4.06 21.81
N ASP A 347 4.82 -5.17 21.97
CA ASP A 347 5.19 -5.70 23.29
C ASP A 347 6.20 -4.79 24.01
N THR A 348 7.00 -4.02 23.26
CA THR A 348 7.83 -2.95 23.82
C THR A 348 6.97 -1.80 24.36
N ALA A 349 5.94 -1.37 23.64
CA ALA A 349 4.99 -0.38 24.13
C ALA A 349 4.26 -0.89 25.39
N VAL A 350 3.77 -2.13 25.38
CA VAL A 350 3.09 -2.76 26.54
C VAL A 350 3.98 -2.75 27.79
N ARG A 351 5.25 -3.16 27.66
CA ARG A 351 6.18 -3.22 28.80
C ARG A 351 6.54 -1.84 29.36
N LYS A 352 6.60 -0.81 28.50
CA LYS A 352 7.15 0.52 28.84
C LYS A 352 6.11 1.63 28.95
N ALA A 353 4.83 1.34 28.74
CA ALA A 353 3.73 2.30 28.90
C ALA A 353 3.31 2.55 30.36
N ARG A 354 4.01 1.95 31.33
CA ARG A 354 3.70 2.03 32.76
C ARG A 354 4.48 3.13 33.46
#